data_AF-A0A3D0SBH7-F1
#
_entry.id   AF-A0A3D0SBH7-F1
#
_cell.length_a   1.000
_cell.length_b   1.000
_cell.length_c   1.000
_cell.angle_alpha   90.00
_cell.angle_beta   90.00
_cell.angle_gamma   90.00
#
_symmetry.space_group_name_H-M   'P 1'
#
loop_
_entity.id
_entity.type
_entity.pdbx_description
1 polymer ?
#
loop_
_entity_poly.entity_id
_entity_poly.type
_entity_poly.pdbx_seq_one_letter_code
_entity_poly.pdbx_strand_id
1 'polypeptide(L)'
;FDAREAVDAIKPGAFDTLPYTSRVHAENLVRRCPPDQLKDSLIQLIERKRDLDFPWFPARVVCHDILGQTALVDLAGLRDAIAEKGGDPSKVNPVVPTQLIVDHSLAVEHAGFEEDA
;
A
#
# COMPACT_ATOMS: atom_id res chain seq x y z
N PHE A 1 -0.08 16.64 -12.08
CA PHE A 1 -0.57 16.36 -10.72
C PHE A 1 0.32 17.11 -9.76
N ASP A 2 -0.15 18.25 -9.25
CA ASP A 2 0.53 19.01 -8.21
C ASP A 2 -0.33 18.94 -6.94
N ALA A 3 0.20 18.29 -5.90
CA ALA A 3 -0.49 18.11 -4.63
C ALA A 3 -0.65 19.44 -3.87
N ARG A 4 0.32 20.36 -4.01
CA ARG A 4 0.26 21.68 -3.39
C ARG A 4 -0.83 22.50 -4.05
N GLU A 5 -0.82 22.57 -5.38
CA GLU A 5 -1.85 23.29 -6.14
C GLU A 5 -3.25 22.77 -5.79
N ALA A 6 -3.45 21.44 -5.78
CA ALA A 6 -4.75 20.83 -5.47
C ALA A 6 -5.24 21.13 -4.04
N VAL A 7 -4.33 21.11 -3.05
CA VAL A 7 -4.66 21.43 -1.66
C VAL A 7 -4.94 22.92 -1.48
N ASP A 8 -4.08 23.78 -2.04
CA ASP A 8 -4.20 25.23 -1.88
C ASP A 8 -5.38 25.82 -2.67
N ALA A 9 -5.84 25.14 -3.73
CA ALA A 9 -7.09 25.44 -4.42
C ALA A 9 -8.33 25.23 -3.54
N ILE A 10 -8.27 24.33 -2.55
CA ILE A 10 -9.35 24.12 -1.56
C ILE A 10 -9.25 25.13 -0.42
N LYS A 11 -8.04 25.30 0.13
CA LYS A 11 -7.77 26.24 1.22
C LYS A 11 -6.38 26.86 1.03
N PRO A 12 -6.28 28.15 0.68
CA PRO A 12 -4.99 28.79 0.42
C PRO A 12 -4.01 28.65 1.58
N GLY A 13 -2.78 28.23 1.27
CA GLY A 13 -1.70 28.04 2.24
C GLY A 13 -1.84 26.81 3.13
N ALA A 14 -2.87 25.98 2.93
CA ALA A 14 -3.08 24.79 3.73
C ALA A 14 -1.97 23.76 3.55
N PHE A 15 -1.39 23.64 2.34
CA PHE A 15 -0.36 22.64 2.07
C PHE A 15 0.86 22.81 2.98
N ASP A 16 1.28 24.05 3.25
CA ASP A 16 2.43 24.33 4.12
C ASP A 16 2.16 23.98 5.58
N THR A 17 0.89 23.93 5.99
CA THR A 17 0.48 23.52 7.36
C THR A 17 0.32 22.02 7.55
N LEU A 18 0.30 21.25 6.45
CA LEU A 18 0.12 19.81 6.51
C LEU A 18 1.35 19.11 7.12
N PRO A 19 1.16 18.14 8.04
CA PRO A 19 2.22 17.21 8.41
C PRO A 19 2.79 16.51 7.18
N TYR A 20 4.06 16.14 7.21
CA TYR A 20 4.71 15.51 6.07
C TYR A 20 4.01 14.23 5.59
N THR A 21 3.49 13.43 6.51
CA THR A 21 2.68 12.24 6.19
C THR A 21 1.42 12.59 5.39
N SER A 22 0.69 13.63 5.77
CA SER A 22 -0.47 14.12 5.02
C SER A 22 -0.09 14.65 3.64
N ARG A 23 1.11 15.20 3.44
CA ARG A 23 1.59 15.60 2.11
C ARG A 23 1.81 14.40 1.20
N VAL A 24 2.34 13.29 1.74
CA VAL A 24 2.47 12.01 1.01
C VAL A 24 1.09 11.45 0.64
N HIS A 25 0.13 11.49 1.56
CA HIS A 25 -1.25 11.06 1.26
C HIS A 25 -1.93 11.96 0.22
N ALA A 26 -1.77 13.28 0.30
CA ALA A 26 -2.32 14.22 -0.67
C ALA A 26 -1.77 13.95 -2.08
N GLU A 27 -0.47 13.69 -2.21
CA GLU A 27 0.15 13.31 -3.48
C GLU A 27 -0.45 12.04 -4.07
N ASN A 28 -0.63 11.02 -3.22
CA ASN A 28 -1.22 9.75 -3.63
C ASN A 28 -2.67 9.91 -4.08
N LEU A 29 -3.46 10.67 -3.34
CA LEU A 29 -4.85 10.98 -3.68
C LEU A 29 -4.94 11.71 -5.01
N VAL A 30 -4.14 12.76 -5.22
CA VAL A 30 -4.17 13.54 -6.47
C VAL A 30 -3.82 12.69 -7.69
N ARG A 31 -3.01 11.63 -7.53
CA ARG A 31 -2.66 10.73 -8.64
C ARG A 31 -3.65 9.59 -8.88
N ARG A 32 -4.34 9.11 -7.85
CA ARG A 32 -5.03 7.80 -7.89
C ARG A 32 -6.46 7.82 -7.39
N CYS A 33 -6.86 8.84 -6.64
CA CYS A 33 -8.24 8.99 -6.16
C CYS A 33 -9.17 9.30 -7.34
N PRO A 34 -10.37 8.68 -7.40
CA PRO A 34 -11.41 9.07 -8.34
C PRO A 34 -11.70 10.60 -8.26
N PRO A 35 -11.84 11.30 -9.40
CA PRO A 35 -12.01 12.76 -9.41
C PRO A 35 -13.21 13.26 -8.60
N ASP A 36 -14.28 12.47 -8.53
CA ASP A 36 -15.50 12.74 -7.77
C ASP A 36 -15.30 12.67 -6.24
N GLN A 37 -14.29 11.95 -5.77
CA GLN A 37 -13.98 11.78 -4.34
C GLN A 37 -12.77 12.59 -3.88
N LEU A 38 -11.97 13.12 -4.81
CA LEU A 38 -10.69 13.77 -4.53
C LEU A 38 -10.84 14.96 -3.57
N LYS A 39 -11.81 15.84 -3.83
CA LYS A 39 -12.01 17.05 -3.03
C LYS A 39 -12.31 16.70 -1.57
N ASP A 40 -13.27 15.80 -1.34
CA ASP A 40 -13.69 15.42 0.00
C ASP A 40 -12.61 14.66 0.75
N SER A 41 -11.84 13.82 0.04
CA SER A 41 -10.66 13.14 0.58
C SER A 41 -9.57 14.13 1.02
N LEU A 42 -9.28 15.15 0.21
CA LEU A 42 -8.30 16.19 0.57
C LEU A 42 -8.77 17.04 1.76
N ILE A 43 -10.08 17.30 1.90
CA ILE A 43 -10.64 17.99 3.06
C ILE A 43 -10.37 17.22 4.35
N GLN A 44 -10.42 15.88 4.34
CA GLN A 44 -10.06 15.08 5.52
C GLN A 44 -8.63 15.37 6.00
N LEU A 45 -7.69 15.55 5.06
CA LEU A 45 -6.29 15.89 5.39
C LEU A 45 -6.13 17.35 5.84
N ILE A 46 -6.76 18.29 5.12
CA ILE A 46 -6.65 19.74 5.36
C ILE A 46 -7.24 20.12 6.73
N GLU A 47 -8.40 19.55 7.06
CA GLU A 47 -9.13 19.86 8.29
C GLU A 47 -8.86 18.84 9.41
N ARG A 48 -8.03 17.81 9.13
CA ARG A 48 -7.69 16.72 10.06
C ARG A 48 -8.92 15.97 10.59
N LYS A 49 -9.89 15.75 9.70
CA LYS A 49 -11.13 15.02 9.97
C LYS A 49 -10.93 13.51 9.81
N ARG A 50 -11.88 12.75 10.35
CA ARG A 50 -11.96 11.27 10.25
C ARG A 50 -13.38 10.83 9.93
N ASP A 51 -14.10 11.67 9.21
CA ASP A 51 -15.53 11.50 8.96
C ASP A 51 -15.77 10.63 7.71
N LEU A 52 -14.76 10.56 6.83
CA LEU A 52 -14.81 9.85 5.55
C LEU A 52 -13.52 9.06 5.34
N ASP A 53 -13.67 7.79 4.96
CA ASP A 53 -12.55 6.98 4.46
C ASP A 53 -12.17 7.41 3.04
N PHE A 54 -10.88 7.40 2.73
CA PHE A 54 -10.37 7.73 1.40
C PHE A 54 -9.40 6.65 0.91
N PRO A 55 -9.25 6.47 -0.42
CA PRO A 55 -8.41 5.42 -0.94
C PRO A 55 -6.92 5.72 -0.75
N TRP A 56 -6.14 4.68 -0.50
CA TRP A 56 -4.68 4.73 -0.41
C TRP A 56 -4.06 3.65 -1.30
N PHE A 57 -3.13 4.06 -2.17
CA PHE A 57 -2.48 3.19 -3.14
C PHE A 57 -0.98 3.11 -2.86
N PRO A 58 -0.50 2.16 -2.05
CA PRO A 58 0.92 2.04 -1.74
C PRO A 58 1.74 1.78 -3.01
N ALA A 59 2.97 2.31 -3.05
CA ALA A 59 3.87 2.15 -4.20
C ALA A 59 4.45 0.73 -4.33
N ARG A 60 4.52 -0.03 -3.23
CA ARG A 60 4.98 -1.42 -3.18
C ARG A 60 4.43 -2.12 -1.93
N VAL A 61 4.47 -3.45 -1.94
CA VAL A 61 4.15 -4.29 -0.78
C VAL A 61 5.41 -5.05 -0.35
N VAL A 62 5.64 -5.11 0.96
CA VAL A 62 6.69 -5.94 1.55
C VAL A 62 6.00 -6.90 2.51
N CYS A 63 6.14 -8.18 2.26
CA CYS A 63 5.64 -9.23 3.14
C CYS A 63 6.83 -9.90 3.83
N HIS A 64 6.73 -10.16 5.12
CA HIS A 64 7.60 -11.12 5.77
C HIS A 64 7.09 -12.55 5.50
N ASP A 65 7.95 -13.55 5.66
CA ASP A 65 7.72 -14.98 5.38
C ASP A 65 6.32 -15.51 5.72
N ILE A 66 5.90 -15.49 6.98
CA ILE A 66 4.69 -16.17 7.45
C ILE A 66 3.44 -15.61 6.76
N LEU A 67 3.27 -14.27 6.79
CA LEU A 67 2.10 -13.63 6.15
C LEU A 67 2.24 -13.52 4.63
N GLY A 68 3.47 -13.50 4.13
CA GLY A 68 3.74 -13.53 2.70
C GLY A 68 3.40 -14.87 2.07
N GLN A 69 3.64 -15.97 2.79
CA GLN A 69 3.27 -17.31 2.35
C GLN A 69 1.74 -17.45 2.26
N THR A 70 0.98 -16.98 3.26
CA THR A 70 -0.48 -17.02 3.19
C THR A 70 -1.02 -16.21 2.01
N ALA A 71 -0.46 -15.02 1.76
CA ALA A 71 -0.84 -14.22 0.60
C ALA A 71 -0.53 -14.90 -0.76
N LEU A 72 0.57 -15.67 -0.85
CA LEU A 72 0.90 -16.45 -2.04
C LEU A 72 -0.04 -17.66 -2.23
N VAL A 73 -0.46 -18.30 -1.15
CA VAL A 73 -1.47 -19.36 -1.17
C VAL A 73 -2.81 -18.81 -1.65
N ASP A 74 -3.23 -17.64 -1.16
CA ASP A 74 -4.44 -16.96 -1.64
C ASP A 74 -4.34 -16.62 -3.14
N LEU A 75 -3.18 -16.14 -3.60
CA LEU A 75 -2.94 -15.87 -5.02
C LEU A 75 -3.06 -17.14 -5.88
N ALA A 76 -2.55 -18.29 -5.39
CA ALA A 76 -2.70 -19.57 -6.06
C ALA A 76 -4.17 -20.02 -6.12
N GLY A 77 -4.90 -19.93 -5.00
CA GLY A 77 -6.32 -20.25 -4.96
C GLY A 77 -7.17 -19.37 -5.88
N LEU A 78 -6.85 -18.07 -6.00
CA LEU A 78 -7.49 -17.18 -6.96
C LEU A 78 -7.23 -17.59 -8.41
N ARG A 79 -6.02 -18.07 -8.73
CA ARG A 79 -5.69 -18.58 -10.06
C ARG A 79 -6.49 -19.83 -10.40
N ASP A 80 -6.60 -20.77 -9.47
CA ASP A 80 -7.40 -21.98 -9.63
C ASP A 80 -8.88 -21.63 -9.86
N ALA A 81 -9.44 -20.74 -9.04
CA ALA A 81 -10.83 -20.29 -9.16
C ALA A 81 -11.13 -19.58 -10.49
N ILE A 82 -10.16 -18.87 -11.07
CA ILE A 82 -10.30 -18.24 -12.40
C ILE A 82 -10.23 -19.29 -13.51
N ALA A 83 -9.32 -20.27 -13.43
CA ALA A 83 -9.24 -21.38 -14.38
C ALA A 83 -10.54 -22.19 -14.43
N GLU A 84 -11.09 -22.56 -13.27
CA GLU A 84 -12.34 -23.32 -13.17
C GLU A 84 -13.52 -22.61 -13.84
N LYS A 85 -13.52 -21.28 -13.83
CA LYS A 85 -14.53 -20.43 -14.49
C LYS A 85 -14.23 -20.17 -15.98
N GLY A 86 -13.22 -20.81 -16.55
CA GLY A 86 -12.80 -20.64 -17.95
C GLY A 86 -12.08 -19.32 -18.24
N GLY A 87 -11.64 -18.59 -17.21
CA GLY A 87 -10.83 -17.39 -17.35
C GLY A 87 -9.35 -17.70 -17.53
N ASP A 88 -8.54 -16.65 -17.68
CA ASP A 88 -7.08 -16.75 -17.82
C ASP A 88 -6.40 -16.49 -16.46
N PRO A 89 -5.85 -17.54 -15.79
CA PRO A 89 -5.20 -17.40 -14.48
C PRO A 89 -3.95 -16.52 -14.51
N SER A 90 -3.30 -16.39 -15.67
CA SER A 90 -2.11 -15.56 -15.81
C SER A 90 -2.38 -14.08 -15.60
N LYS A 91 -3.65 -13.66 -15.57
CA LYS A 91 -4.08 -12.29 -15.25
C LYS A 91 -4.13 -12.01 -13.75
N VAL A 92 -4.06 -13.02 -12.90
CA VAL A 92 -4.03 -12.87 -11.44
C VAL A 92 -2.57 -12.69 -10.99
N ASN A 93 -2.16 -11.43 -10.82
CA ASN A 93 -0.83 -11.04 -10.35
C ASN A 93 -0.89 -9.82 -9.42
N PRO A 94 0.12 -9.63 -8.56
CA PRO A 94 0.33 -8.37 -7.87
C PRO A 94 0.41 -7.19 -8.85
N VAL A 95 -0.29 -6.10 -8.53
CA VAL A 95 -0.39 -4.90 -9.40
C VAL A 95 0.63 -3.82 -9.06
N VAL A 96 1.37 -3.99 -7.96
CA VAL A 96 2.50 -3.17 -7.55
C VAL A 96 3.68 -4.11 -7.25
N PRO A 97 4.92 -3.61 -7.27
CA PRO A 97 6.07 -4.40 -6.85
C PRO A 97 5.85 -5.03 -5.47
N THR A 98 6.06 -6.33 -5.37
CA THR A 98 5.91 -7.09 -4.13
C THR A 98 7.21 -7.82 -3.82
N GLN A 99 7.66 -7.72 -2.57
CA GLN A 99 8.86 -8.39 -2.08
C GLN A 99 8.49 -9.29 -0.90
N LEU A 100 8.99 -10.53 -0.93
CA LEU A 100 8.94 -11.46 0.19
C LEU A 100 10.31 -11.46 0.88
N ILE A 101 10.33 -11.18 2.17
CA ILE A 101 11.53 -11.24 3.01
C ILE A 101 11.40 -12.48 3.88
N VAL A 102 12.40 -13.36 3.83
CA VAL A 102 12.48 -14.56 4.68
C VAL A 102 13.50 -14.31 5.78
N ASP A 103 12.99 -13.99 6.97
CA ASP A 103 13.79 -13.52 8.10
C ASP A 103 13.30 -14.03 9.46
N HIS A 104 12.06 -14.52 9.60
CA HIS A 104 11.51 -15.03 10.87
C HIS A 104 11.49 -16.56 10.96
N SER A 105 12.01 -17.26 9.95
CA SER A 105 12.01 -18.72 9.88
C SER A 105 13.31 -19.37 10.37
N LEU A 106 14.31 -18.57 10.74
CA LEU A 106 15.58 -19.06 11.26
C LEU A 106 15.57 -19.05 12.79
N ALA A 107 15.90 -20.19 13.39
CA ALA A 107 16.20 -20.29 14.81
C ALA A 107 17.73 -20.23 15.00
N VAL A 108 18.17 -19.58 16.08
CA VAL A 108 19.59 -19.60 16.47
C VAL A 108 19.83 -20.89 17.24
N GLU A 109 20.31 -21.92 16.55
CA GLU A 109 20.74 -23.18 17.19
C GLU A 109 22.13 -23.04 17.83
N HIS A 110 23.02 -22.30 17.16
CA HIS A 110 24.38 -22.03 17.61
C HIS A 110 24.72 -20.55 17.45
N ALA A 111 25.51 -20.02 18.39
CA ALA A 111 25.98 -18.64 18.29
C ALA A 111 27.11 -18.54 17.25
N GLY A 112 27.20 -17.43 16.52
CA GLY A 112 28.18 -17.26 15.43
C GLY A 112 29.66 -17.25 15.83
N PHE A 113 29.99 -17.51 17.10
CA PHE A 113 31.34 -17.60 17.66
C PHE A 113 31.62 -18.97 18.30
N GLU A 114 30.70 -19.93 18.17
CA GLU A 114 30.89 -21.28 18.69
C GLU A 114 31.82 -22.06 17.72
N GLU A 115 32.99 -22.49 18.21
CA GLU A 115 34.04 -23.06 17.36
C GLU A 115 33.70 -24.45 16.80
N ASP A 116 32.79 -25.19 17.46
CA ASP A 116 32.44 -26.58 17.16
C ASP A 116 30.95 -26.77 16.75
N ALA A 117 30.27 -25.68 16.37
CA ALA A 117 28.89 -25.68 15.87
C ALA A 117 28.77 -26.10 14.40
#